data_AF-A0A0N5BF44-F1
#
_entry.id   AF-A0A0N5BF44-F1
#
_cell.length_a   1.000
_cell.length_b   1.000
_cell.length_c   1.000
_cell.angle_alpha   90.00
_cell.angle_beta   90.00
_cell.angle_gamma   90.00
#
_symmetry.space_group_name_H-M   'P 1'
#
loop_
_entity.id
_entity.type
_entity.pdbx_description
1 polymer ?
#
loop_
_entity_poly.entity_id
_entity_poly.type
_entity_poly.pdbx_seq_one_letter_code
_entity_poly.pdbx_strand_id
1 'polypeptide(L)'
;MAGDKVFKREEVKGHTTASSCWIIINNQVLDVTKFLDEHPGGCEVLLEHAGGDATEAFEDVGHSTDARQMLPEYILGDIVEEEKWVYSSSKKNTDKVNQEIVTQGPIEAMIYPAMLVIIAAFVYYLLFN
;
A
#
# COMPACT_ATOMS: atom_id res chain seq x y z
N MET A 1 -3.81 5.97 13.33
CA MET A 1 -5.13 5.39 13.00
C MET A 1 -5.72 6.32 11.97
N ALA A 2 -5.75 5.92 10.69
CA ALA A 2 -6.43 6.69 9.65
C ALA A 2 -7.87 6.89 10.13
N GLY A 3 -8.30 8.16 10.18
CA GLY A 3 -9.54 8.52 10.85
C GLY A 3 -10.71 7.72 10.29
N ASP A 4 -11.59 7.25 11.18
CA ASP A 4 -12.86 6.55 10.89
C ASP A 4 -13.86 7.41 10.06
N LYS A 5 -13.39 8.47 9.43
CA LYS A 5 -14.16 9.45 8.68
C LYS A 5 -14.13 9.08 7.21
N VAL A 6 -15.31 9.08 6.61
CA VAL A 6 -15.52 8.86 5.19
C VAL A 6 -15.95 10.16 4.53
N PHE A 7 -15.34 10.48 3.40
CA PHE A 7 -15.57 11.72 2.66
C PHE A 7 -16.02 11.42 1.23
N LYS A 8 -16.87 12.29 0.68
CA LYS A 8 -17.19 12.27 -0.75
C LYS A 8 -16.19 13.10 -1.53
N ARG A 9 -15.98 12.76 -2.80
CA ARG A 9 -15.09 13.54 -3.68
C ARG A 9 -15.58 14.98 -3.84
N GLU A 10 -16.89 15.20 -3.80
CA GLU A 10 -17.49 16.53 -3.84
C GLU A 10 -17.13 17.39 -2.63
N GLU A 11 -16.99 16.80 -1.44
CA GLU A 11 -16.59 17.55 -0.25
C GLU A 11 -15.13 18.02 -0.37
N VAL A 12 -14.26 17.13 -0.87
CA VAL A 12 -12.84 17.45 -1.06
C VAL A 12 -12.67 18.62 -2.06
N LYS A 13 -13.49 18.69 -3.12
CA LYS A 13 -13.46 19.79 -4.11
C LYS A 13 -13.66 21.19 -3.53
N GLY A 14 -14.22 21.31 -2.32
CA GLY A 14 -14.37 22.60 -1.64
C GLY A 14 -13.05 23.15 -1.06
N HIS A 15 -12.02 22.32 -0.97
CA HIS A 15 -10.76 22.61 -0.26
C HIS A 15 -9.59 22.83 -1.25
N THR A 16 -9.66 23.94 -1.99
CA THR A 16 -8.72 24.31 -3.06
C THR A 16 -7.79 25.47 -2.72
N THR A 17 -7.79 25.93 -1.46
CA THR A 17 -7.11 27.18 -1.07
C THR A 17 -5.87 26.91 -0.23
N ALA A 18 -4.92 27.84 -0.18
CA ALA A 18 -3.73 27.71 0.66
C ALA A 18 -4.05 27.57 2.16
N SER A 19 -5.20 28.08 2.61
CA SER A 19 -5.67 27.94 4.00
C SER A 19 -6.47 26.66 4.26
N SER A 20 -6.82 25.93 3.20
CA SER A 20 -7.58 24.68 3.27
C SER A 20 -7.37 23.92 1.97
N CYS A 21 -6.30 23.13 1.93
CA CYS A 21 -5.83 22.38 0.77
C CYS A 21 -5.91 20.89 1.07
N TRP A 22 -6.90 20.23 0.49
CA TRP A 22 -7.07 18.78 0.61
C TRP A 22 -6.77 18.10 -0.70
N ILE A 23 -6.12 16.94 -0.63
CA ILE A 23 -5.79 16.13 -1.80
C ILE A 23 -6.16 14.67 -1.54
N ILE A 24 -6.46 13.94 -2.61
CA ILE A 24 -6.74 12.51 -2.54
C ILE A 24 -5.52 11.76 -3.06
N ILE A 25 -4.98 10.86 -2.24
CA ILE A 25 -3.92 9.93 -2.64
C ILE A 25 -4.38 8.51 -2.28
N ASN A 26 -4.44 7.61 -3.28
CA ASN A 26 -4.85 6.22 -3.10
C ASN A 26 -6.21 6.06 -2.39
N ASN A 27 -7.22 6.86 -2.79
CA ASN A 27 -8.54 6.94 -2.14
C ASN A 27 -8.54 7.45 -0.68
N GLN A 28 -7.41 7.97 -0.17
CA GLN A 28 -7.32 8.58 1.15
C GLN A 28 -7.37 10.08 1.01
N VAL A 29 -8.07 10.77 1.91
CA VAL A 29 -8.16 12.24 1.94
C VAL A 29 -7.12 12.77 2.91
N LEU A 30 -6.24 13.62 2.42
CA LEU A 30 -5.16 14.23 3.20
C LEU A 30 -5.34 15.74 3.29
N ASP A 31 -5.11 16.30 4.47
CA ASP A 31 -4.99 17.73 4.69
C ASP A 31 -3.53 18.16 4.65
N VAL A 32 -3.12 18.69 3.50
CA VAL A 32 -1.75 19.16 3.26
C VAL A 32 -1.60 20.66 3.51
N THR A 33 -2.60 21.33 4.07
CA THR A 33 -2.59 22.79 4.33
C THR A 33 -1.33 23.25 5.06
N LYS A 34 -0.89 22.49 6.08
CA LYS A 34 0.32 22.81 6.86
C LYS A 34 1.62 22.37 6.17
N PHE A 35 1.53 21.52 5.17
CA PHE A 35 2.65 20.94 4.46
C PHE A 35 3.00 21.71 3.17
N LEU A 36 2.17 22.68 2.77
CA LEU A 36 2.37 23.47 1.55
C LEU A 36 3.79 24.07 1.47
N ASP A 37 4.23 24.75 2.52
CA ASP A 37 5.56 25.39 2.58
C ASP A 37 6.71 24.41 2.85
N GLU A 38 6.41 23.26 3.48
CA GLU A 38 7.40 22.23 3.81
C GLU A 38 7.63 21.25 2.65
N HIS A 39 6.79 21.28 1.62
CA HIS A 39 6.88 20.39 0.47
C HIS A 39 8.11 20.72 -0.39
N PRO A 40 9.10 19.80 -0.52
CA PRO A 40 10.32 20.08 -1.28
C PRO A 40 10.09 20.34 -2.77
N GLY A 41 8.98 19.87 -3.32
CA GLY A 41 8.56 20.13 -4.71
C GLY A 41 7.84 21.46 -4.92
N GLY A 42 7.65 22.25 -3.85
CA GLY A 42 6.94 23.53 -3.87
C GLY A 42 5.43 23.39 -3.59
N CYS A 43 4.82 24.47 -3.10
CA CYS A 43 3.40 24.52 -2.79
C CYS A 43 2.50 24.55 -4.03
N GLU A 44 3.00 25.05 -5.16
CA GLU A 44 2.24 25.22 -6.41
C GLU A 44 1.66 23.88 -6.90
N VAL A 45 2.49 22.82 -6.93
CA VAL A 45 2.04 21.51 -7.42
C VAL A 45 0.96 20.86 -6.54
N LEU A 46 0.97 21.17 -5.24
CA LEU A 46 -0.08 20.73 -4.31
C LEU A 46 -1.36 21.52 -4.52
N LEU A 47 -1.26 22.83 -4.78
CA LEU A 47 -2.40 23.69 -5.07
C LEU A 47 -3.05 23.37 -6.42
N GLU A 48 -2.27 22.97 -7.43
CA GLU A 48 -2.79 22.53 -8.73
C GLU A 48 -3.70 21.30 -8.61
N HIS A 49 -3.41 20.42 -7.64
CA HIS A 49 -4.19 19.22 -7.37
C HIS A 49 -5.13 19.36 -6.17
N ALA A 50 -5.23 20.56 -5.59
CA ALA A 50 -6.08 20.81 -4.44
C ALA A 50 -7.54 20.58 -4.80
N GLY A 51 -8.28 19.97 -3.88
CA GLY A 51 -9.65 19.53 -4.07
C GLY A 51 -9.81 18.35 -5.04
N GLY A 52 -8.72 17.70 -5.43
CA GLY A 52 -8.70 16.67 -6.46
C GLY A 52 -7.93 15.41 -6.08
N ASP A 53 -7.79 14.53 -7.07
CA ASP A 53 -7.00 13.31 -6.97
C ASP A 53 -5.59 13.57 -7.48
N ALA A 54 -4.61 13.43 -6.59
CA ALA A 54 -3.20 13.62 -6.88
C ALA A 54 -2.45 12.28 -6.95
N THR A 55 -3.16 11.14 -6.97
CA THR A 55 -2.52 9.82 -6.88
C THR A 55 -1.57 9.58 -8.05
N GLU A 56 -2.01 9.88 -9.27
CA GLU A 56 -1.18 9.68 -10.47
C GLU A 56 0.06 10.57 -10.45
N ALA A 57 -0.11 11.86 -10.14
CA ALA A 57 1.01 12.80 -10.02
C ALA A 57 2.00 12.39 -8.91
N PHE A 58 1.51 11.94 -7.76
CA PHE A 58 2.34 11.48 -6.65
C PHE A 58 3.19 10.26 -7.03
N GLU A 59 2.61 9.34 -7.81
CA GLU A 59 3.29 8.13 -8.25
C GLU A 59 4.24 8.36 -9.43
N ASP A 60 3.91 9.26 -10.36
CA ASP A 60 4.76 9.63 -11.49
C ASP A 60 6.06 10.30 -11.03
N VAL A 61 5.97 11.19 -10.03
CA VAL A 61 7.14 11.83 -9.41
C VAL A 61 8.04 10.82 -8.71
N GLY A 62 7.50 9.71 -8.21
CA GLY A 62 8.29 8.65 -7.58
C GLY A 62 8.82 9.00 -6.19
N HIS A 63 7.96 9.54 -5.32
CA HIS A 63 8.31 9.87 -3.92
C HIS A 63 8.95 8.70 -3.17
N SER A 64 9.98 9.01 -2.37
CA SER A 64 10.74 8.05 -1.56
C SER A 64 9.88 7.37 -0.49
N THR A 65 10.36 6.25 0.05
CA THR A 65 9.67 5.51 1.12
C THR A 65 9.43 6.40 2.35
N ASP A 66 10.39 7.24 2.70
CA ASP A 66 10.30 8.17 3.82
C ASP A 66 9.15 9.19 3.64
N ALA A 67 9.05 9.78 2.45
CA ALA A 67 7.93 10.68 2.12
C ALA A 67 6.57 9.98 2.23
N ARG A 68 6.49 8.70 1.81
CA ARG A 68 5.28 7.88 1.96
C ARG A 68 4.96 7.57 3.42
N GLN A 69 5.95 7.50 4.30
CA GLN A 69 5.76 7.28 5.73
C GLN A 69 5.25 8.52 6.47
N MET A 70 5.40 9.72 5.89
CA MET A 70 4.82 10.96 6.44
C MET A 70 3.34 11.15 6.07
N LEU A 71 2.86 10.57 4.96
CA LEU A 71 1.46 10.67 4.52
C LEU A 71 0.44 10.40 5.65
N PRO A 72 0.57 9.34 6.47
CA PRO A 72 -0.40 9.00 7.52
C PRO A 72 -0.63 10.09 8.56
N GLU A 73 0.31 11.02 8.74
CA GLU A 73 0.17 12.14 9.68
C GLU A 73 -0.85 13.18 9.20
N TYR A 74 -1.09 13.24 7.89
CA TYR A 74 -1.98 14.20 7.24
C TYR A 74 -3.32 13.59 6.83
N ILE A 75 -3.53 12.28 7.03
CA ILE A 75 -4.78 11.61 6.64
C ILE A 75 -5.94 12.06 7.54
N LEU A 76 -6.97 12.62 6.91
CA LEU A 76 -8.24 12.94 7.55
C LEU A 76 -9.17 11.71 7.58
N GLY A 77 -9.12 10.88 6.54
CA GLY A 77 -9.96 9.71 6.38
C GLY A 77 -9.93 9.15 4.97
N ASP A 78 -10.96 8.40 4.59
CA ASP A 78 -11.03 7.67 3.32
C ASP A 78 -12.20 8.16 2.45
N ILE A 79 -12.11 7.94 1.14
CA ILE A 79 -13.23 8.17 0.22
C ILE A 79 -14.30 7.09 0.43
N VAL A 80 -15.57 7.48 0.33
CA VAL A 80 -16.72 6.54 0.37
C VAL A 80 -16.54 5.40 -0.63
N GLU A 81 -16.91 4.17 -0.24
CA GLU A 81 -16.68 2.97 -1.07
C GLU A 81 -17.24 3.08 -2.50
N GLU A 82 -18.39 3.72 -2.66
CA GLU A 82 -19.04 3.93 -3.96
C GLU A 82 -18.27 4.85 -4.91
N GLU A 83 -17.38 5.72 -4.40
CA GLU A 83 -16.58 6.67 -5.18
C GLU A 83 -15.08 6.32 -5.23
N LYS A 84 -14.69 5.16 -4.67
CA LYS A 84 -13.29 4.69 -4.72
C LYS A 84 -12.88 4.39 -6.16
N TRP A 85 -11.69 4.82 -6.54
CA TRP A 85 -11.08 4.53 -7.82
C TRP A 85 -10.09 3.36 -7.73
N VAL A 86 -9.95 2.63 -8.83
CA VAL A 86 -8.97 1.55 -8.96
C VAL A 86 -7.74 2.10 -9.67
N TYR A 87 -6.64 2.26 -8.94
CA TYR A 87 -5.37 2.73 -9.48
C TYR A 87 -4.51 1.56 -9.99
N SER A 88 -3.75 1.81 -11.06
CA SER A 88 -2.86 0.83 -11.70
C SER A 88 -1.79 0.27 -10.74
N SER A 89 -1.36 1.06 -9.77
CA SER A 89 -0.35 0.68 -8.77
C SER A 89 -0.85 -0.31 -7.74
N SER A 90 -2.16 -0.34 -7.47
CA SER A 90 -2.79 -1.37 -6.63
C SER A 90 -2.77 -2.74 -7.31
N LYS A 91 -2.78 -2.79 -8.66
CA LYS A 91 -2.78 -4.03 -9.44
C LYS A 91 -1.47 -4.82 -9.28
N LYS A 92 -0.33 -4.12 -9.23
CA LYS A 92 1.00 -4.73 -9.02
C LYS A 92 1.13 -5.48 -7.69
N ASN A 93 0.35 -5.13 -6.67
CA ASN A 93 0.40 -5.82 -5.37
C ASN A 93 -0.48 -7.09 -5.36
N THR A 94 -1.65 -7.05 -5.98
CA THR A 94 -2.53 -8.23 -6.12
C THR A 94 -1.90 -9.35 -6.96
N ASP A 95 -1.16 -8.99 -8.01
CA ASP A 95 -0.44 -9.97 -8.83
C ASP A 95 0.74 -10.62 -8.07
N LYS A 96 1.40 -9.89 -7.16
CA LYS A 96 2.49 -10.43 -6.32
C LYS A 96 1.98 -11.34 -5.20
N VAL A 97 0.92 -10.94 -4.49
CA VAL A 97 0.29 -11.76 -3.44
C VAL A 97 -0.22 -13.10 -4.00
N ASN A 98 -0.78 -13.10 -5.21
CA ASN A 98 -1.21 -14.34 -5.86
C ASN A 98 -0.02 -15.24 -6.27
N GLN A 99 1.15 -14.67 -6.58
CA GLN A 99 2.34 -15.45 -6.93
C GLN A 99 3.00 -16.11 -5.69
N GLU A 100 2.86 -15.48 -4.52
CA GLU A 100 3.39 -15.99 -3.24
C GLU A 100 2.47 -17.07 -2.62
N ILE A 101 1.15 -16.97 -2.81
CA ILE A 101 0.19 -17.99 -2.33
C ILE A 101 0.21 -19.26 -3.20
N VAL A 102 0.49 -19.14 -4.51
CA VAL A 102 0.59 -20.29 -5.42
C VAL A 102 1.82 -21.17 -5.15
N THR A 103 2.82 -20.68 -4.42
CA THR A 103 4.00 -21.50 -4.04
C THR A 103 3.80 -22.34 -2.79
N GLN A 104 2.66 -22.21 -2.09
CA GLN A 104 2.38 -22.97 -0.87
C GLN A 104 1.36 -24.10 -1.10
N GLY A 105 1.78 -25.09 -1.89
CA GLY A 105 1.18 -26.43 -1.90
C GLY A 105 1.89 -27.36 -2.90
N PRO A 106 2.02 -28.68 -2.64
CA PRO A 106 2.28 -29.41 -1.41
C PRO A 106 3.75 -29.92 -1.41
N ILE A 107 4.70 -29.15 -0.91
CA ILE A 107 6.11 -29.61 -0.79
C ILE A 107 6.29 -30.64 0.34
N GLU A 108 5.32 -30.69 1.26
CA GLU A 108 5.25 -31.65 2.37
C GLU A 108 5.18 -33.11 1.90
N ALA A 109 4.69 -33.40 0.69
CA ALA A 109 4.49 -34.77 0.21
C ALA A 109 5.78 -35.50 -0.20
N MET A 110 6.89 -34.78 -0.42
CA MET A 110 8.16 -35.38 -0.86
C MET A 110 9.16 -35.65 0.28
N ILE A 111 8.98 -35.01 1.43
CA ILE A 111 9.91 -35.13 2.58
C ILE A 111 9.72 -36.47 3.32
N TYR A 112 8.49 -36.97 3.42
CA TYR A 112 8.19 -38.22 4.13
C TYR A 112 8.85 -39.49 3.55
N PRO A 113 8.91 -39.75 2.23
CA PRO A 113 9.60 -40.94 1.73
C PRO A 113 11.12 -40.90 1.91
N ALA A 114 11.76 -39.73 1.78
CA ALA A 114 13.20 -39.60 1.93
C ALA A 114 13.65 -39.80 3.38
N MET A 115 12.89 -39.27 4.34
CA MET A 115 13.21 -39.38 5.76
C MET A 115 13.05 -40.82 6.28
N LEU A 116 12.07 -41.57 5.74
CA LEU A 116 11.84 -42.98 6.07
C LEU A 116 13.01 -43.87 5.62
N VAL A 117 13.58 -43.64 4.43
CA VAL A 117 14.73 -44.40 3.93
C VAL A 117 15.98 -44.13 4.77
N ILE A 118 16.21 -42.87 5.17
CA ILE A 118 17.36 -42.50 6.02
C ILE A 118 17.24 -43.14 7.41
N ILE A 119 16.05 -43.10 8.03
CA ILE A 119 15.82 -43.77 9.32
C ILE A 119 16.03 -45.27 9.20
N ALA A 120 15.49 -45.92 8.16
CA ALA A 120 15.64 -47.36 7.98
C ALA A 120 17.11 -47.78 7.82
N ALA A 121 17.90 -47.03 7.05
CA ALA A 121 19.33 -47.27 6.90
C ALA A 121 20.10 -47.10 8.21
N PHE A 122 19.77 -46.07 9.00
CA PHE A 122 20.39 -45.82 10.30
C PHE A 122 20.07 -46.92 11.32
N VAL A 123 18.80 -47.38 11.37
CA VAL A 123 18.40 -48.50 12.24
C VAL A 123 19.09 -49.80 11.81
N TYR A 124 19.17 -50.08 10.51
CA TYR A 124 19.92 -51.23 10.01
C TYR A 124 21.39 -51.18 10.43
N TYR A 125 22.03 -50.02 10.30
CA TYR A 125 23.42 -49.84 10.73
C TYR A 125 23.60 -50.11 12.24
N LEU A 126 22.68 -49.65 13.09
CA LEU A 126 22.74 -49.90 14.54
C LEU A 126 22.43 -51.34 14.96
N LEU A 127 21.68 -52.08 14.15
CA LEU A 127 21.31 -53.47 14.46
C LEU A 127 22.30 -54.50 13.90
N PHE A 128 23.05 -54.16 12.85
CA PHE A 128 23.89 -55.11 12.10
C PHE A 128 25.39 -54.77 12.11
N ASN A 129 25.81 -53.69 12.78
CA ASN A 129 27.22 -53.36 13.03
C ASN A 129 27.42 -53.07 14.52
#